data_AF-A0A645HJW5-F1
#
_entry.id   AF-A0A645HJW5-F1
#
_cell.length_a   1.000
_cell.length_b   1.000
_cell.length_c   1.000
_cell.angle_alpha   90.00
_cell.angle_beta   90.00
_cell.angle_gamma   90.00
#
_symmetry.space_group_name_H-M   'P 1'
#
loop_
_entity.id
_entity.type
_entity.pdbx_description
1 polymer ?
#
loop_
_entity_poly.entity_id
_entity_poly.type
_entity_poly.pdbx_seq_one_letter_code
_entity_poly.pdbx_strand_id
1 'polypeptide(L)'
;MAIQYELPIRDHFEGSHGVMHTDRQFDLGFAAEKPQAELGMDVMEKLDDIMAVLEKPDTSVELIVHPGYVDASLERVSSLQKDRAYMAEFLMHSDFADRIREDDAINLISYAELEE
;
A
#
# COMPACT_ATOMS: atom_id res chain seq x y z
N MET A 1 23.07 -2.18 6.46
CA MET A 1 22.52 -3.50 6.10
C MET A 1 22.09 -3.54 4.64
N ALA A 2 21.16 -2.69 4.19
CA ALA A 2 20.73 -2.64 2.79
C ALA A 2 21.89 -2.62 1.77
N ILE A 3 22.86 -1.70 1.94
CA ILE A 3 24.07 -1.63 1.10
C ILE A 3 24.88 -2.93 1.09
N GLN A 4 25.01 -3.60 2.25
CA GLN A 4 25.78 -4.83 2.36
C GLN A 4 25.12 -6.02 1.64
N TYR A 5 23.79 -6.00 1.55
CA TYR A 5 23.00 -7.07 0.96
C TYR A 5 22.43 -6.70 -0.41
N GLU A 6 22.73 -5.50 -0.92
CA GLU A 6 22.24 -4.97 -2.20
C GLU A 6 20.70 -5.04 -2.31
N LEU A 7 20.01 -4.72 -1.20
CA LEU A 7 18.54 -4.74 -1.15
C LEU A 7 17.98 -3.32 -1.19
N PRO A 8 16.87 -3.11 -1.91
CA PRO A 8 16.12 -1.86 -1.81
C PRO A 8 15.51 -1.73 -0.41
N ILE A 9 15.15 -0.50 -0.06
CA ILE A 9 14.56 -0.18 1.24
C ILE A 9 13.21 0.49 1.08
N ARG A 10 12.38 0.29 2.09
CA ARG A 10 11.26 1.18 2.36
C ARG A 10 11.82 2.49 2.91
N ASP A 11 11.43 3.59 2.29
CA ASP A 11 11.58 4.99 2.73
C ASP A 11 12.94 5.65 2.42
N HIS A 12 12.87 6.96 2.22
CA HIS A 12 14.03 7.84 2.08
C HIS A 12 14.35 8.46 3.44
N PHE A 13 15.22 7.80 4.21
CA PHE A 13 15.75 8.35 5.47
C PHE A 13 17.12 9.03 5.27
N GLU A 14 17.51 9.91 6.18
CA GLU A 14 18.81 10.58 6.13
C GLU A 14 19.95 9.54 6.14
N GLY A 15 20.66 9.42 5.01
CA GLY A 15 21.70 8.41 4.81
C GLY A 15 21.32 7.24 3.88
N SER A 16 20.13 7.25 3.27
CA SER A 16 19.73 6.30 2.21
C SER A 16 20.39 6.58 0.85
N HIS A 17 21.22 7.62 0.73
CA HIS A 17 21.90 7.99 -0.51
C HIS A 17 22.63 6.78 -1.11
N GLY A 18 22.23 6.38 -2.32
CA GLY A 18 22.79 5.23 -3.04
C GLY A 18 22.13 3.87 -2.72
N VAL A 19 20.96 3.86 -2.10
CA VAL A 19 20.12 2.66 -1.95
C VAL A 19 18.80 2.89 -2.66
N MET A 20 18.38 1.94 -3.50
CA MET A 20 17.10 2.01 -4.20
C MET A 20 15.90 2.02 -3.22
N HIS A 21 14.90 2.85 -3.50
CA HIS A 21 13.67 3.00 -2.71
C HIS A 21 12.54 3.57 -3.56
N THR A 22 11.30 3.44 -3.10
CA THR A 22 10.14 4.09 -3.74
C THR A 22 10.14 5.61 -3.54
N ASP A 23 9.50 6.37 -4.44
CA ASP A 23 9.42 7.83 -4.36
C ASP A 23 8.42 8.31 -3.31
N ARG A 24 7.31 7.59 -3.16
CA ARG A 24 6.22 7.95 -2.24
C ARG A 24 5.63 6.75 -1.54
N GLN A 25 5.02 7.01 -0.38
CA GLN A 25 4.38 5.99 0.43
C GLN A 25 3.03 6.48 0.93
N PHE A 26 2.05 5.58 0.93
CA PHE A 26 0.74 5.82 1.54
C PHE A 26 0.38 4.64 2.43
N ASP A 27 0.09 4.94 3.70
CA ASP A 27 -0.50 3.95 4.61
C ASP A 27 -2.02 3.95 4.41
N LEU A 28 -2.56 2.81 3.97
CA LEU A 28 -3.99 2.64 3.78
C LEU A 28 -4.69 2.21 5.08
N GLY A 29 -4.16 2.54 6.24
CA GLY A 29 -4.75 2.20 7.56
C GLY A 29 -6.23 2.54 7.71
N PHE A 30 -6.75 3.54 6.98
CA PHE A 30 -8.19 3.84 6.95
C PHE A 30 -9.03 2.67 6.40
N ALA A 31 -8.49 1.88 5.47
CA ALA A 31 -9.15 0.69 4.93
C ALA A 31 -9.18 -0.46 5.95
N ALA A 32 -8.45 -0.31 7.06
CA ALA A 32 -8.50 -1.20 8.20
C ALA A 32 -9.56 -0.78 9.23
N GLU A 33 -10.22 0.38 9.10
CA GLU A 33 -11.19 0.83 10.11
C GLU A 33 -12.57 0.21 9.94
N LYS A 34 -13.00 0.01 8.69
CA LYS A 34 -14.35 -0.44 8.33
C LYS A 34 -14.40 -0.95 6.88
N PRO A 35 -15.45 -1.70 6.49
CA PRO A 35 -15.66 -2.09 5.10
C PRO A 35 -15.79 -0.87 4.17
N GLN A 36 -15.41 -1.04 2.89
CA GLN A 36 -15.41 0.05 1.90
C GLN A 36 -16.77 0.78 1.82
N ALA A 37 -17.88 0.04 1.86
CA ALA A 37 -19.24 0.61 1.77
C ALA A 37 -19.57 1.62 2.88
N GLU A 38 -18.75 1.69 3.95
CA GLU A 38 -18.94 2.59 5.08
C GLU A 38 -17.92 3.75 5.11
N LEU A 39 -16.99 3.81 4.15
CA LEU A 39 -15.98 4.86 4.07
C LEU A 39 -16.63 6.23 3.83
N GLY A 40 -16.09 7.25 4.52
CA GLY A 40 -16.57 8.62 4.41
C GLY A 40 -16.04 9.33 3.16
N MET A 41 -16.65 10.47 2.83
CA MET A 41 -16.21 11.31 1.70
C MET A 41 -14.75 11.75 1.83
N ASP A 42 -14.29 12.02 3.06
CA ASP A 42 -12.90 12.41 3.36
C ASP A 42 -11.89 11.33 3.01
N VAL A 43 -12.26 10.05 3.16
CA VAL A 43 -11.42 8.92 2.74
C VAL A 43 -11.44 8.78 1.22
N MET A 44 -12.59 8.95 0.59
CA MET A 44 -12.70 8.89 -0.88
C MET A 44 -11.85 9.98 -1.55
N GLU A 45 -11.85 11.20 -1.01
CA GLU A 45 -10.97 12.29 -1.48
C GLU A 45 -9.48 11.91 -1.38
N LYS A 46 -9.07 11.25 -0.29
CA LYS A 46 -7.68 10.76 -0.16
C LYS A 46 -7.33 9.69 -1.19
N LEU A 47 -8.28 8.80 -1.51
CA LEU A 47 -8.09 7.78 -2.54
C LEU A 47 -7.91 8.42 -3.92
N ASP A 48 -8.68 9.45 -4.23
CA ASP A 48 -8.53 10.21 -5.47
C ASP A 48 -7.17 10.94 -5.52
N ASP A 49 -6.71 11.51 -4.40
CA ASP A 49 -5.37 12.11 -4.30
C ASP A 49 -4.26 11.09 -4.55
N ILE A 50 -4.41 9.87 -4.03
CA ILE A 50 -3.46 8.77 -4.28
C ILE A 50 -3.46 8.41 -5.77
N MET A 51 -4.63 8.29 -6.40
CA MET A 51 -4.72 8.03 -7.84
C MET A 51 -4.04 9.11 -8.68
N ALA A 52 -4.25 10.38 -8.33
CA ALA A 52 -3.60 11.50 -9.02
C ALA A 52 -2.06 11.48 -8.88
N VAL A 53 -1.54 10.83 -7.85
CA VAL A 53 -0.10 10.60 -7.70
C VAL A 53 0.36 9.40 -8.52
N LEU A 54 -0.41 8.30 -8.54
CA LEU A 54 -0.11 7.10 -9.34
C LEU A 54 -0.11 7.38 -10.84
N GLU A 55 -0.93 8.31 -11.32
CA GLU A 55 -0.99 8.71 -12.73
C GLU A 55 0.22 9.55 -13.20
N LYS A 56 1.14 9.93 -12.29
CA LYS A 56 2.35 10.68 -12.67
C LYS A 56 3.36 9.75 -13.33
N PRO A 57 3.94 10.14 -14.47
CA PRO A 57 4.97 9.35 -15.13
C PRO A 57 6.18 9.18 -14.22
N ASP A 58 6.86 8.05 -14.38
CA ASP A 58 8.15 7.73 -13.74
C ASP A 58 8.13 7.93 -12.20
N THR A 59 7.01 7.61 -11.56
CA THR A 59 6.85 7.73 -10.10
C THR A 59 6.51 6.36 -9.50
N SER A 60 7.33 5.91 -8.56
CA SER A 60 7.10 4.70 -7.78
C SER A 60 6.38 5.02 -6.47
N VAL A 61 5.32 4.26 -6.17
CA VAL A 61 4.48 4.47 -4.98
C VAL A 61 4.32 3.14 -4.24
N GLU A 62 4.64 3.13 -2.94
CA GLU A 62 4.34 2.01 -2.06
C GLU A 62 3.01 2.25 -1.32
N LEU A 63 2.07 1.32 -1.47
CA LEU A 63 0.86 1.27 -0.65
C LEU A 63 1.09 0.28 0.52
N ILE A 64 1.09 0.80 1.75
CA ILE A 64 1.30 0.01 2.96
C ILE A 64 -0.05 -0.52 3.44
N VAL A 65 -0.16 -1.85 3.50
CA VAL A 65 -1.40 -2.56 3.82
C VAL A 65 -1.14 -3.73 4.75
N HIS A 66 -2.17 -4.16 5.48
CA HIS A 66 -2.09 -5.31 6.39
C HIS A 66 -3.27 -6.29 6.21
N PRO A 67 -3.64 -6.69 4.98
CA PRO A 67 -4.77 -7.60 4.78
C PRO A 67 -4.50 -8.98 5.38
N GLY A 68 -5.56 -9.66 5.81
CA GLY A 68 -5.41 -11.03 6.29
C GLY A 68 -6.69 -11.61 6.87
N TYR A 69 -6.79 -12.94 6.78
CA TYR A 69 -7.82 -13.70 7.47
C TYR A 69 -7.46 -13.86 8.95
N VAL A 70 -8.48 -13.86 9.81
CA VAL A 70 -8.30 -14.01 11.25
C VAL A 70 -8.43 -15.49 11.60
N ASP A 71 -7.41 -16.02 12.25
CA ASP A 71 -7.41 -17.34 12.86
C ASP A 71 -7.06 -17.28 14.35
N ALA A 72 -7.20 -18.40 15.04
CA ALA A 72 -6.93 -18.48 16.47
C ALA A 72 -5.46 -18.16 16.84
N SER A 73 -4.51 -18.32 15.91
CA SER A 73 -3.12 -17.98 16.15
C SER A 73 -2.93 -16.47 16.12
N LEU A 74 -3.50 -15.81 15.12
CA LEU A 74 -3.46 -14.36 14.95
C LEU A 74 -4.15 -13.64 16.12
N GLU A 75 -5.30 -14.16 16.57
CA GLU A 75 -6.04 -13.62 17.72
C GLU A 75 -5.18 -13.57 18.99
N ARG A 76 -4.26 -14.52 19.16
CA ARG A 76 -3.40 -14.60 20.35
C ARG A 76 -2.20 -13.64 20.30
N VAL A 77 -1.80 -13.16 19.13
CA VAL A 77 -0.53 -12.45 18.94
C VAL A 77 -0.67 -11.04 18.39
N SER A 78 -1.84 -10.67 17.86
CA SER A 78 -2.06 -9.36 17.27
C SER A 78 -3.36 -8.74 17.76
N SER A 79 -3.31 -7.43 18.04
CA SER A 79 -4.50 -6.60 18.24
C SER A 79 -5.15 -6.18 16.92
N LEU A 80 -4.41 -6.26 15.81
CA LEU A 80 -4.89 -5.93 14.48
C LEU A 80 -5.65 -7.14 13.91
N GLN A 81 -6.91 -7.31 14.34
CA GLN A 81 -7.72 -8.48 14.00
C GLN A 81 -8.76 -8.15 12.94
N LYS A 82 -9.86 -7.49 13.33
CA LYS A 82 -10.94 -7.08 12.42
C LYS A 82 -10.43 -6.20 11.29
N ASP A 83 -9.46 -5.36 11.61
CA ASP A 83 -8.85 -4.40 10.70
C ASP A 83 -8.23 -5.08 9.48
N ARG A 84 -7.66 -6.28 9.64
CA ARG A 84 -7.07 -7.05 8.55
C ARG A 84 -8.13 -7.61 7.61
N ALA A 85 -9.27 -8.01 8.15
CA ALA A 85 -10.39 -8.50 7.37
C ALA A 85 -11.03 -7.36 6.57
N TYR A 86 -11.18 -6.18 7.16
CA TYR A 86 -11.69 -5.00 6.46
C TYR A 86 -10.73 -4.53 5.36
N MET A 87 -9.43 -4.53 5.63
CA MET A 87 -8.41 -4.22 4.62
C MET A 87 -8.43 -5.23 3.47
N ALA A 88 -8.60 -6.53 3.78
CA ALA A 88 -8.73 -7.56 2.76
C ALA A 88 -9.98 -7.33 1.89
N GLU A 89 -11.13 -7.07 2.51
CA GLU A 89 -12.38 -6.72 1.81
C GLU A 89 -12.18 -5.52 0.88
N PHE A 90 -11.58 -4.44 1.39
CA PHE A 90 -11.29 -3.25 0.61
C PHE A 90 -10.38 -3.55 -0.60
N LEU A 91 -9.27 -4.27 -0.42
CA LEU A 91 -8.34 -4.55 -1.51
C LEU A 91 -8.90 -5.54 -2.55
N MET A 92 -9.80 -6.43 -2.15
CA MET A 92 -10.41 -7.42 -3.06
C MET A 92 -11.61 -6.86 -3.81
N HIS A 93 -12.36 -5.94 -3.21
CA HIS A 93 -13.70 -5.58 -3.69
C HIS A 93 -13.93 -4.09 -3.89
N SER A 94 -12.92 -3.24 -3.71
CA SER A 94 -13.07 -1.81 -3.95
C SER A 94 -12.85 -1.35 -5.37
N ASP A 95 -13.67 -0.38 -5.78
CA ASP A 95 -13.50 0.43 -6.99
C ASP A 95 -12.08 1.00 -7.11
N PHE A 96 -11.45 1.36 -5.99
CA PHE A 96 -10.06 1.82 -5.96
C PHE A 96 -9.09 0.70 -6.36
N ALA A 97 -9.23 -0.49 -5.79
CA ALA A 97 -8.38 -1.63 -6.13
C ALA A 97 -8.63 -2.15 -7.56
N ASP A 98 -9.88 -2.10 -8.02
CA ASP A 98 -10.24 -2.41 -9.40
C ASP A 98 -9.60 -1.40 -10.35
N ARG A 99 -9.70 -0.10 -10.08
CA ARG A 99 -9.05 0.95 -10.88
C ARG A 99 -7.55 0.76 -10.97
N ILE A 100 -6.86 0.46 -9.86
CA ILE A 100 -5.41 0.18 -9.89
C ILE A 100 -5.08 -1.03 -10.76
N ARG A 101 -5.92 -2.08 -10.75
CA ARG A 101 -5.68 -3.31 -11.52
C ARG A 101 -6.00 -3.16 -13.01
N GLU A 102 -6.92 -2.27 -13.36
CA GLU A 102 -7.44 -2.12 -14.71
C GLU A 102 -6.83 -0.93 -15.48
N ASP A 103 -6.14 -0.01 -14.78
CA ASP A 103 -5.49 1.13 -15.41
C ASP A 103 -4.15 0.73 -16.06
N ASP A 104 -4.11 0.73 -17.39
CA ASP A 104 -2.93 0.41 -18.19
C ASP A 104 -1.74 1.37 -17.96
N ALA A 105 -1.96 2.53 -17.34
CA ALA A 105 -0.89 3.46 -16.98
C ALA A 105 -0.19 3.08 -15.67
N ILE A 106 -0.79 2.18 -14.86
CA ILE A 106 -0.27 1.77 -13.56
C ILE A 106 0.34 0.37 -13.66
N ASN A 107 1.64 0.28 -13.41
CA ASN A 107 2.34 -1.00 -13.33
C ASN A 107 2.45 -1.45 -11.87
N LEU A 108 1.81 -2.59 -11.56
CA LEU A 108 1.98 -3.25 -10.27
C LEU A 108 3.30 -4.03 -10.25
N ILE A 109 4.30 -3.46 -9.59
CA ILE A 109 5.64 -4.02 -9.48
C ILE A 109 5.95 -4.49 -8.06
N SER A 110 6.93 -5.38 -7.94
CA SER A 110 7.58 -5.72 -6.68
C SER A 110 8.88 -4.93 -6.49
N TYR A 111 9.43 -4.93 -5.26
CA TYR A 111 10.74 -4.35 -4.98
C TYR A 111 11.89 -4.94 -5.82
N ALA A 112 11.73 -6.14 -6.39
CA ALA A 112 12.73 -6.75 -7.25
C ALA A 112 12.76 -6.14 -8.66
N GLU A 113 11.69 -5.45 -9.05
CA GLU A 113 11.49 -4.80 -10.36
C GLU A 113 11.66 -3.29 -10.27
N LEU A 114 12.08 -2.77 -9.10
CA LEU A 114 12.39 -1.36 -8.94
C LEU A 114 13.65 -1.04 -9.75
N GLU A 115 13.53 -0.15 -10.72
CA GLU A 115 14.64 0.34 -11.55
C GLU A 115 15.07 1.75 -11.07
N GLU A 116 16.32 2.14 -11.38
CA GLU A 116 16.85 3.50 -11.14
C GLU A 116 16.37 4.51 -12.19
#